data_AF-A0AAN6BKP2-F1
#
_entry.id   AF-A0AAN6BKP2-F1
#
_cell.length_a   1.000
_cell.length_b   1.000
_cell.length_c   1.000
_cell.angle_alpha   90.00
_cell.angle_beta   90.00
_cell.angle_gamma   90.00
#
_symmetry.space_group_name_H-M   'P 1'
#
loop_
_entity.id
_entity.type
_entity.pdbx_description
1 polymer ?
#
loop_
_entity_poly.entity_id
_entity_poly.type
_entity_poly.pdbx_seq_one_letter_code
_entity_poly.pdbx_strand_id
1 'polypeptide(L)'
;MATQPPQDQTSTTPSLPPHLDPTTYPRTLTSATHKIHLELTYSTLNPTLALEHTSSPAAGANVLFLGTTRNTFEGRAVSQLSYTSYPPLALKSLMSIATRAAEKFDLKGVYIAHRLGVVPISEASIVVAVSAGHRGMAWKAGEEVLEEGE
;
A
#
# COMPACT_ATOMS: atom_id res chain seq x y z
N MET A 1 -53.69 -3.28 37.96
CA MET A 1 -52.98 -2.30 37.12
C MET A 1 -51.54 -2.24 37.57
N ALA A 2 -50.62 -2.83 36.80
CA ALA A 2 -49.19 -2.63 36.95
C ALA A 2 -48.62 -2.55 35.53
N THR A 3 -48.23 -1.34 35.13
CA THR A 3 -47.63 -1.02 33.84
C THR A 3 -46.17 -1.47 33.84
N GLN A 4 -45.82 -2.32 32.89
CA GLN A 4 -44.44 -2.75 32.65
C GLN A 4 -43.72 -1.68 31.81
N PRO A 5 -42.49 -1.26 32.16
CA PRO A 5 -41.77 -0.25 31.38
C PRO A 5 -41.29 -0.84 30.04
N PRO A 6 -41.21 -0.03 28.97
CA PRO A 6 -40.69 -0.48 27.69
C PRO A 6 -39.17 -0.70 27.82
N GLN A 7 -38.71 -1.92 27.56
CA GLN A 7 -37.28 -2.20 27.48
C GLN A 7 -36.74 -1.76 26.11
N ASP A 8 -35.68 -0.97 26.17
CA ASP A 8 -34.94 -0.37 25.06
C ASP A 8 -34.66 -1.35 23.91
N GLN A 9 -35.07 -0.94 22.71
CA GLN A 9 -34.54 -1.48 21.47
C GLN A 9 -33.09 -0.98 21.36
N THR A 10 -32.14 -1.84 21.71
CA THR A 10 -30.73 -1.61 21.40
C THR A 10 -30.59 -1.50 19.89
N SER A 11 -30.39 -0.28 19.41
CA SER A 11 -30.06 0.02 18.02
C SER A 11 -28.64 -0.46 17.76
N THR A 12 -28.47 -1.74 17.44
CA THR A 12 -27.23 -2.27 16.88
C THR A 12 -27.04 -1.62 15.52
N THR A 13 -26.30 -0.51 15.52
CA THR A 13 -25.80 0.11 14.29
C THR A 13 -25.00 -0.98 13.56
N PRO A 14 -25.32 -1.33 12.30
CA PRO A 14 -24.56 -2.34 11.60
C PRO A 14 -23.11 -1.87 11.53
N SER A 15 -22.19 -2.57 12.21
CA SER A 15 -20.77 -2.30 12.08
C SER A 15 -20.37 -2.65 10.66
N LEU A 16 -19.71 -1.71 9.98
CA LEU A 16 -19.17 -1.97 8.65
C LEU A 16 -18.24 -3.19 8.72
N PRO A 17 -18.27 -4.10 7.72
CA PRO A 17 -17.27 -5.15 7.61
C PRO A 17 -15.86 -4.58 7.77
N PRO A 18 -14.92 -5.22 8.48
CA PRO A 18 -13.63 -4.61 8.81
C PRO A 18 -12.81 -4.15 7.59
N HIS A 19 -13.04 -4.71 6.41
CA HIS A 19 -12.37 -4.28 5.17
C HIS A 19 -12.95 -2.99 4.56
N LEU A 20 -14.17 -2.60 4.97
CA LEU A 20 -14.88 -1.38 4.57
C LEU A 20 -14.80 -0.27 5.64
N ASP A 21 -14.22 -0.56 6.82
CA ASP A 21 -14.06 0.40 7.91
C ASP A 21 -12.67 1.06 7.84
N PRO A 22 -12.57 2.37 7.50
CA PRO A 22 -11.30 3.09 7.42
C PRO A 22 -10.54 3.15 8.75
N THR A 23 -11.21 2.99 9.90
CA THR A 23 -10.56 3.00 11.22
C THR A 23 -9.67 1.78 11.46
N THR A 24 -9.82 0.75 10.62
CA THR A 24 -9.01 -0.47 10.69
C THR A 24 -7.72 -0.38 9.88
N TYR A 25 -7.38 0.80 9.36
CA TYR A 25 -6.19 1.07 8.56
C TYR A 25 -5.16 1.87 9.38
N PRO A 26 -3.85 1.72 9.10
CA PRO A 26 -3.26 0.99 7.99
C PRO A 26 -3.42 -0.53 8.11
N ARG A 27 -3.61 -1.19 6.97
CA ARG A 27 -3.56 -2.65 6.85
C ARG A 27 -2.17 -3.01 6.35
N THR A 28 -1.40 -3.70 7.19
CA THR A 28 -0.01 -4.02 6.90
C THR A 28 0.19 -5.53 6.81
N LEU A 29 1.05 -5.96 5.90
CA LEU A 29 1.54 -7.33 5.81
C LEU A 29 3.06 -7.30 5.60
N THR A 30 3.79 -8.05 6.41
CA THR A 30 5.26 -8.05 6.39
C THR A 30 5.84 -9.45 6.25
N SER A 31 7.04 -9.57 5.70
CA SER A 31 7.83 -10.80 5.70
C SER A 31 9.24 -10.52 6.19
N ALA A 32 9.65 -11.16 7.29
CA ALA A 32 11.00 -11.01 7.84
C ALA A 32 12.05 -11.69 6.94
N THR A 33 11.70 -12.83 6.32
CA THR A 33 12.62 -13.61 5.47
C THR A 33 13.16 -12.80 4.30
N HIS A 34 12.32 -12.00 3.66
CA HIS A 34 12.66 -11.20 2.48
C HIS A 34 12.69 -9.68 2.75
N LYS A 35 12.59 -9.25 4.02
CA LYS A 35 12.47 -7.84 4.44
C LYS A 35 11.44 -7.07 3.60
N ILE A 36 10.21 -7.60 3.57
CA ILE A 36 9.08 -7.05 2.82
C ILE A 36 8.15 -6.31 3.77
N HIS A 37 7.72 -5.11 3.39
CA HIS A 37 6.63 -4.35 4.02
C HIS A 37 5.58 -3.95 2.99
N LEU A 38 4.33 -4.32 3.22
CA LEU A 38 3.19 -3.98 2.40
C LEU A 38 2.18 -3.20 3.24
N GLU A 39 1.65 -2.11 2.71
CA GLU A 39 0.71 -1.27 3.43
C GLU A 39 -0.40 -0.75 2.52
N LEU A 40 -1.64 -0.83 3.03
CA LEU A 40 -2.77 -0.07 2.51
C LEU A 40 -3.17 0.95 3.59
N THR A 41 -3.33 2.21 3.22
CA THR A 41 -3.56 3.30 4.18
C THR A 41 -4.43 4.41 3.61
N TYR A 42 -5.15 5.17 4.45
CA TYR A 42 -5.83 6.39 4.03
C TYR A 42 -4.97 7.66 4.26
N SER A 43 -3.84 7.51 4.95
CA SER A 43 -2.90 8.59 5.26
C SER A 43 -1.98 8.89 4.08
N THR A 44 -1.35 10.07 4.10
CA THR A 44 -0.29 10.43 3.15
C THR A 44 0.89 9.48 3.25
N LEU A 45 1.44 9.08 2.10
CA LEU A 45 2.58 8.18 2.05
C LEU A 45 3.89 8.92 2.37
N ASN A 46 4.81 8.25 3.05
CA ASN A 46 6.12 8.79 3.41
C ASN A 46 7.25 8.05 2.66
N PRO A 47 7.83 8.66 1.62
CA PRO A 47 8.90 8.04 0.84
C PRO A 47 10.18 7.79 1.64
N THR A 48 10.46 8.62 2.64
CA THR A 48 11.65 8.46 3.49
C THR A 48 11.57 7.18 4.31
N LEU A 49 10.39 6.87 4.89
CA LEU A 49 10.19 5.61 5.62
C LEU A 49 10.40 4.38 4.72
N ALA A 50 10.01 4.46 3.44
CA ALA A 50 10.21 3.38 2.48
C ALA A 50 11.71 3.15 2.19
N LEU A 51 12.49 4.22 2.04
CA LEU A 51 13.94 4.16 1.85
C LEU A 51 14.66 3.66 3.11
N GLU A 52 14.25 4.12 4.29
CA GLU A 52 14.79 3.65 5.57
C GLU A 52 14.53 2.14 5.75
N HIS A 53 13.31 1.69 5.45
CA HIS A 53 12.95 0.27 5.54
C HIS A 53 13.80 -0.59 4.60
N THR A 54 14.02 -0.16 3.36
CA THR A 54 14.74 -0.96 2.36
C THR A 54 16.26 -0.87 2.48
N SER A 55 16.78 0.13 3.18
CA SER A 55 18.22 0.29 3.41
C SER A 55 18.87 -0.92 4.07
N SER A 56 20.05 -1.33 3.57
CA SER A 56 20.79 -2.48 4.05
C SER A 56 22.29 -2.29 3.82
N PRO A 57 23.18 -2.73 4.73
CA PRO A 57 24.63 -2.76 4.48
C PRO A 57 25.03 -3.59 3.26
N ALA A 58 24.19 -4.54 2.84
CA ALA A 58 24.41 -5.38 1.66
C ALA A 58 23.84 -4.77 0.36
N ALA A 59 23.19 -3.60 0.43
CA ALA A 59 22.61 -2.94 -0.72
C ALA A 59 23.50 -1.79 -1.19
N GLY A 60 24.01 -1.89 -2.43
CA GLY A 60 24.72 -0.80 -3.10
C GLY A 60 23.78 0.17 -3.83
N ALA A 61 22.48 -0.13 -3.90
CA ALA A 61 21.48 0.73 -4.52
C ALA A 61 20.11 0.59 -3.85
N ASN A 62 19.42 1.73 -3.72
CA ASN A 62 18.00 1.81 -3.40
C ASN A 62 17.31 2.53 -4.56
N VAL A 63 16.17 2.00 -5.00
CA VAL A 63 15.32 2.62 -6.03
C VAL A 63 13.98 2.91 -5.40
N LEU A 64 13.48 4.12 -5.62
CA LEU A 64 12.20 4.60 -5.14
C LEU A 64 11.37 5.04 -6.34
N PHE A 65 10.13 4.60 -6.37
CA PHE A 65 9.09 5.04 -7.27
C PHE A 65 7.94 5.68 -6.49
N LEU A 66 7.43 6.80 -7.02
CA LEU A 66 6.24 7.48 -6.55
C LEU A 66 5.24 7.59 -7.70
N GLY A 67 4.10 6.92 -7.57
CA GLY A 67 2.98 7.16 -8.47
C GLY A 67 2.18 8.34 -7.95
N THR A 68 2.20 9.47 -8.68
CA THR A 68 1.51 10.71 -8.27
C THR A 68 0.31 11.03 -9.16
N THR A 69 -0.76 11.54 -8.57
CA THR A 69 -1.94 11.97 -9.33
C THR A 69 -1.59 13.10 -10.29
N ARG A 70 -1.85 12.89 -11.59
CA ARG A 70 -1.70 13.91 -12.64
C ARG A 70 -2.96 14.77 -12.73
N ASN A 71 -2.82 15.99 -13.24
CA ASN A 71 -3.93 16.93 -13.44
C ASN A 71 -4.73 16.69 -14.74
N THR A 72 -4.35 15.70 -15.54
CA THR A 72 -5.02 15.37 -16.81
C THR A 72 -5.17 13.88 -17.02
N PHE A 73 -6.32 13.45 -17.54
CA PHE A 73 -6.58 12.09 -18.01
C PHE A 73 -7.44 12.14 -19.28
N GLU A 74 -6.98 11.53 -20.37
CA GLU A 74 -7.67 11.53 -21.68
C GLU A 74 -8.09 12.93 -22.17
N GLY A 75 -7.23 13.93 -21.98
CA GLY A 75 -7.51 15.31 -22.38
C GLY A 75 -8.50 16.07 -21.47
N ARG A 76 -8.98 15.45 -20.39
CA ARG A 76 -9.87 16.09 -19.40
C ARG A 76 -9.08 16.47 -18.14
N ALA A 77 -9.46 17.60 -17.53
CA ALA A 77 -8.90 18.01 -16.25
C ALA A 77 -9.36 17.05 -15.13
N VAL A 78 -8.41 16.59 -14.32
CA VAL A 78 -8.64 15.72 -13.16
C VAL A 78 -8.31 16.51 -11.90
N SER A 79 -9.25 16.58 -10.95
CA SER A 79 -9.01 17.22 -9.64
C SER A 79 -8.43 16.28 -8.60
N GLN A 80 -8.76 14.99 -8.69
CA GLN A 80 -8.32 13.94 -7.76
C GLN A 80 -8.56 12.54 -8.34
N LEU A 81 -7.88 11.54 -7.80
CA LEU A 81 -8.21 10.13 -7.99
C LEU A 81 -8.78 9.54 -6.70
N SER A 82 -9.64 8.54 -6.81
CA SER A 82 -10.18 7.80 -5.66
C SER A 82 -9.86 6.33 -5.81
N TYR A 83 -9.19 5.74 -4.82
CA TYR A 83 -8.76 4.35 -4.84
C TYR A 83 -9.55 3.54 -3.81
N THR A 84 -10.03 2.37 -4.23
CA THR A 84 -10.65 1.37 -3.35
C THR A 84 -9.94 0.04 -3.53
N SER A 85 -9.98 -0.79 -2.49
CA SER A 85 -9.35 -2.11 -2.53
C SER A 85 -10.13 -3.08 -1.67
N TYR A 86 -10.01 -4.37 -1.98
CA TYR A 86 -10.33 -5.45 -1.04
C TYR A 86 -9.02 -5.91 -0.38
N PRO A 87 -8.70 -5.41 0.83
CA PRO A 87 -7.37 -5.54 1.44
C PRO A 87 -6.84 -6.97 1.53
N PRO A 88 -7.64 -7.99 1.93
CA PRO A 88 -7.13 -9.35 2.05
C PRO A 88 -6.58 -9.89 0.73
N LEU A 89 -7.25 -9.60 -0.40
CA LEU A 89 -6.81 -10.05 -1.71
C LEU A 89 -5.63 -9.21 -2.21
N ALA A 90 -5.72 -7.89 -2.09
CA ALA A 90 -4.65 -6.99 -2.54
C ALA A 90 -3.32 -7.25 -1.83
N LEU A 91 -3.32 -7.37 -0.49
CA LEU A 91 -2.10 -7.68 0.27
C LEU A 91 -1.54 -9.06 -0.07
N LYS A 92 -2.40 -10.05 -0.34
CA LYS A 92 -1.96 -11.39 -0.77
C LYS A 92 -1.30 -11.36 -2.14
N SER A 93 -1.88 -10.64 -3.11
CA SER A 93 -1.30 -10.46 -4.45
C SER A 93 0.04 -9.73 -4.38
N LEU A 94 0.09 -8.61 -3.65
CA LEU A 94 1.32 -7.84 -3.44
C LEU A 94 2.42 -8.67 -2.77
N MET A 95 2.08 -9.53 -1.80
CA MET A 95 3.07 -10.42 -1.18
C MET A 95 3.64 -11.41 -2.19
N SER A 96 2.80 -11.97 -3.07
CA SER A 96 3.26 -12.87 -4.13
C SER A 96 4.24 -12.18 -5.07
N ILE A 97 3.90 -10.98 -5.54
CA ILE A 97 4.74 -10.15 -6.42
C ILE A 97 6.06 -9.80 -5.73
N ALA A 98 5.99 -9.24 -4.52
CA ALA A 98 7.16 -8.81 -3.76
C ALA A 98 8.11 -9.98 -3.45
N THR A 99 7.55 -11.16 -3.12
CA THR A 99 8.36 -12.36 -2.85
C THR A 99 9.07 -12.84 -4.10
N ARG A 100 8.36 -12.94 -5.23
CA ARG A 100 8.97 -13.35 -6.51
C ARG A 100 10.06 -12.37 -6.96
N ALA A 101 9.80 -11.06 -6.85
CA ALA A 101 10.81 -10.05 -7.18
C ALA A 101 12.02 -10.12 -6.25
N ALA A 102 11.80 -10.31 -4.95
CA ALA A 102 12.89 -10.45 -3.97
C ALA A 102 13.79 -11.64 -4.28
N GLU A 103 13.21 -12.80 -4.58
CA GLU A 103 13.95 -14.01 -4.93
C GLU A 103 14.67 -13.89 -6.28
N LYS A 104 13.96 -13.38 -7.30
CA LYS A 104 14.49 -13.26 -8.68
C LYS A 104 15.66 -12.29 -8.79
N PHE A 105 15.61 -11.17 -8.07
CA PHE A 105 16.58 -10.08 -8.19
C PHE A 105 17.54 -9.97 -6.99
N ASP A 106 17.49 -10.91 -6.04
CA ASP A 106 18.27 -10.93 -4.81
C ASP A 106 18.16 -9.59 -4.03
N LEU A 107 16.91 -9.15 -3.82
CA LEU A 107 16.63 -7.89 -3.14
C LEU A 107 16.97 -7.96 -1.65
N LYS A 108 17.39 -6.83 -1.08
CA LYS A 108 17.72 -6.68 0.35
C LYS A 108 16.58 -6.05 1.14
N GLY A 109 15.56 -5.56 0.45
CA GLY A 109 14.30 -5.10 1.03
C GLY A 109 13.32 -4.67 -0.05
N VAL A 110 12.04 -4.80 0.27
CA VAL A 110 10.92 -4.36 -0.56
C VAL A 110 9.92 -3.61 0.31
N TYR A 111 9.49 -2.44 -0.13
CA TYR A 111 8.46 -1.66 0.52
C TYR A 111 7.42 -1.24 -0.51
N ILE A 112 6.15 -1.56 -0.27
CA ILE A 112 5.03 -1.16 -1.11
C ILE A 112 3.96 -0.56 -0.20
N ALA A 113 3.61 0.71 -0.41
CA ALA A 113 2.47 1.32 0.25
C ALA A 113 1.55 1.95 -0.76
N HIS A 114 0.25 1.66 -0.65
CA HIS A 114 -0.78 2.23 -1.50
C HIS A 114 -1.78 3.03 -0.65
N ARG A 115 -2.00 4.28 -1.05
CA ARG A 115 -3.00 5.15 -0.44
C ARG A 115 -4.37 4.89 -1.04
N LEU A 116 -5.36 4.73 -0.18
CA LEU A 116 -6.76 4.54 -0.51
C LEU A 116 -7.55 5.83 -0.28
N GLY A 117 -8.75 5.87 -0.85
CA GLY A 117 -9.59 7.07 -0.85
C GLY A 117 -9.06 8.13 -1.80
N VAL A 118 -9.33 9.39 -1.47
CA VAL A 118 -9.02 10.54 -2.32
C VAL A 118 -7.52 10.87 -2.26
N VAL A 119 -6.89 10.96 -3.43
CA VAL A 119 -5.51 11.41 -3.61
C VAL A 119 -5.48 12.65 -4.51
N PRO A 120 -5.21 13.84 -3.95
CA PRO A 120 -5.09 15.10 -4.70
C PRO A 120 -4.00 15.07 -5.77
N ILE A 121 -4.08 16.01 -6.72
CA ILE A 121 -3.02 16.25 -7.72
C ILE A 121 -1.66 16.44 -7.04
N SER A 122 -0.61 15.87 -7.64
CA SER A 122 0.78 15.90 -7.17
C SER A 122 1.05 15.11 -5.88
N GLU A 123 0.04 14.53 -5.24
CA GLU A 123 0.23 13.63 -4.10
C GLU A 123 0.43 12.18 -4.57
N ALA A 124 1.21 11.42 -3.80
CA ALA A 124 1.49 10.02 -4.10
C ALA A 124 0.30 9.12 -3.74
N SER A 125 -0.15 8.33 -4.70
CA SER A 125 -1.09 7.23 -4.48
C SER A 125 -0.38 5.92 -4.19
N ILE A 126 0.86 5.76 -4.65
CA ILE A 126 1.68 4.57 -4.37
C ILE A 126 3.15 4.95 -4.16
N VAL A 127 3.78 4.27 -3.21
CA VAL A 127 5.23 4.26 -2.97
C VAL A 127 5.72 2.84 -3.16
N VAL A 128 6.70 2.66 -4.03
CA VAL A 128 7.46 1.40 -4.14
C VAL A 128 8.93 1.71 -3.91
N ALA A 129 9.56 1.03 -2.96
CA ALA A 129 10.99 1.07 -2.77
C ALA A 129 11.57 -0.34 -2.78
N VAL A 130 12.73 -0.50 -3.42
CA VAL A 130 13.47 -1.76 -3.46
C VAL A 130 14.96 -1.49 -3.30
N SER A 131 15.68 -2.43 -2.73
CA SER A 131 17.13 -2.35 -2.58
C SER A 131 17.83 -3.61 -3.06
N ALA A 132 19.01 -3.45 -3.66
CA ALA A 132 19.80 -4.57 -4.19
C ALA A 132 21.30 -4.29 -4.09
N GLY A 133 22.13 -5.32 -4.24
CA GLY A 133 23.59 -5.17 -4.25
C GLY A 133 24.08 -4.22 -5.35
N HIS A 134 23.40 -4.19 -6.49
CA HIS A 134 23.73 -3.33 -7.63
C HIS A 134 22.50 -2.67 -8.25
N ARG A 135 22.68 -1.43 -8.74
CA ARG A 135 21.61 -0.61 -9.35
C ARG A 135 20.82 -1.32 -10.46
N GLY A 136 21.47 -2.16 -11.25
CA GLY A 136 20.82 -2.83 -12.39
C GLY A 136 19.71 -3.80 -11.96
N MET A 137 19.89 -4.49 -10.84
CA MET A 137 18.85 -5.37 -10.28
C MET A 137 17.76 -4.56 -9.61
N ALA A 138 18.12 -3.50 -8.87
CA ALA A 138 17.16 -2.63 -8.20
C ALA A 138 16.17 -1.95 -9.19
N TRP A 139 16.66 -1.45 -10.33
CA TRP A 139 15.78 -0.84 -11.35
C TRP A 139 14.81 -1.84 -11.96
N LYS A 140 15.33 -3.00 -12.44
CA LYS A 140 14.50 -4.05 -13.05
C LYS A 140 13.45 -4.58 -12.07
N ALA A 141 13.83 -4.75 -10.81
CA ALA A 141 12.89 -5.19 -9.78
C ALA A 141 11.80 -4.16 -9.52
N GLY A 142 12.15 -2.87 -9.47
CA GLY A 142 11.18 -1.78 -9.29
C GLY A 142 10.15 -1.74 -10.43
N GLU A 143 10.62 -1.87 -11.68
CA GLU A 143 9.76 -1.96 -12.87
C GLU A 143 8.82 -3.18 -12.80
N GLU A 144 9.36 -4.38 -12.53
CA GLU A 144 8.56 -5.61 -12.47
C GLU A 144 7.50 -5.58 -11.36
N VAL A 145 7.83 -5.03 -10.19
CA VAL A 145 6.87 -4.86 -9.08
C VAL A 145 5.71 -3.93 -9.47
N LEU A 146 5.98 -2.90 -10.29
CA LEU A 146 4.96 -1.97 -10.75
C LEU A 146 4.07 -2.57 -11.83
N GLU A 147 4.65 -3.27 -12.81
CA GLU A 147 3.90 -3.88 -13.91
C GLU A 147 2.96 -5.00 -13.44
N GLU A 148 3.36 -5.78 -12.45
CA GLU A 148 2.52 -6.86 -11.92
C GLU A 148 1.52 -6.40 -10.85
N GLY A 149 1.72 -5.19 -10.31
CA GLY A 149 0.95 -4.62 -9.20
C GLY A 149 -0.24 -3.74 -9.60
N GLU A 150 -0.37 -3.38 -10.89
CA GLU A 150 -1.58 -2.74 -11.46
C GLU A 150 -2.77 -3.70 -11.54
#